data_AF-A0A812KTE1-F1
#
_entry.id   AF-A0A812KTE1-F1
#
_cell.length_a   1.000
_cell.length_b   1.000
_cell.length_c   1.000
_cell.angle_alpha   90.00
_cell.angle_beta   90.00
_cell.angle_gamma   90.00
#
_symmetry.space_group_name_H-M   'P 1'
#
loop_
_entity.id
_entity.type
_entity.pdbx_description
1 polymer ?
#
loop_
_entity_poly.entity_id
_entity_poly.type
_entity_poly.pdbx_seq_one_letter_code
_entity_poly.pdbx_strand_id
1 'polypeptide(L)'
;MASLAPFRLGLIADIQYADCADGTDFSGCEKRYFRNSLNIARNAVDCWNAVGVDAVVQLGDVIDGCNAKMHASETALATVLDVLSRSPAQRFDLIGNHELYNVQRESLASSGLRCFGPDGQTYYSAHLGSSWEAIFLDPYEISLIGMSQDDSAFHEATEMMRQHNPNVLTGAKDWFSGLPTAKHRYVPYNGGISQKQLDWLERALQSAEAEARKVLVFLHVPLFEPATKAKTVVWNSEEVLRVLHAHRDAVVAVFAGHDHDGGYGVDAAGIHHITMNSPLTAEPGSDCYAVLECHADGWAHFRPHGRACVESNTLGAGRAYPELILAKGSTNLPGEQSPGAESQGSLAELQAMGFSAERAKEAFEAAGGNMVAAVGLLCG
;
A
#
# COMPACT_ATOMS: atom_id res chain seq x y z
N MET A 1 1.02 -33.64 -18.24
CA MET A 1 1.42 -32.36 -18.89
C MET A 1 2.40 -31.70 -17.94
N ALA A 2 3.56 -31.26 -18.41
CA ALA A 2 4.46 -30.48 -17.55
C ALA A 2 3.73 -29.19 -17.15
N SER A 3 3.66 -28.86 -15.86
CA SER A 3 3.10 -27.56 -15.45
C SER A 3 4.00 -26.47 -16.01
N LEU A 4 3.43 -25.52 -16.75
CA LEU A 4 4.15 -24.31 -17.15
C LEU A 4 4.64 -23.60 -15.88
N ALA A 5 5.86 -23.09 -15.91
CA ALA A 5 6.39 -22.31 -14.79
C ALA A 5 5.49 -21.07 -14.56
N PRO A 6 5.20 -20.70 -13.30
CA PRO A 6 4.39 -19.51 -13.03
C PRO A 6 5.13 -18.24 -13.45
N PHE A 7 4.37 -17.23 -13.86
CA PHE A 7 4.91 -15.88 -14.04
C PHE A 7 5.14 -15.25 -12.67
N ARG A 8 6.30 -14.66 -12.42
CA ARG A 8 6.68 -14.17 -11.09
C ARG A 8 6.81 -12.65 -11.06
N LEU A 9 6.16 -12.03 -10.08
CA LEU A 9 6.33 -10.61 -9.77
C LEU A 9 7.09 -10.42 -8.46
N GLY A 10 8.06 -9.52 -8.44
CA GLY A 10 8.53 -8.89 -7.21
C GLY A 10 7.64 -7.72 -6.84
N LEU A 11 7.25 -7.60 -5.56
CA LEU A 11 6.35 -6.52 -5.09
C LEU A 11 6.97 -5.77 -3.90
N ILE A 12 6.90 -4.44 -3.92
CA ILE A 12 7.29 -3.57 -2.81
C ILE A 12 6.44 -2.29 -2.84
N ALA A 13 6.10 -1.75 -1.67
CA ALA A 13 5.29 -0.53 -1.54
C ALA A 13 6.00 0.48 -0.63
N ASP A 14 5.80 1.78 -0.83
CA ASP A 14 6.13 2.81 0.15
C ASP A 14 7.57 2.76 0.67
N ILE A 15 8.56 2.65 -0.23
CA ILE A 15 9.98 2.67 0.16
C ILE A 15 10.28 3.98 0.91
N GLN A 16 9.73 5.10 0.45
CA GLN A 16 9.85 6.43 1.06
C GLN A 16 11.28 6.75 1.52
N TYR A 17 12.27 6.47 0.67
CA TYR A 17 13.66 6.75 1.00
C TYR A 17 13.89 8.26 1.20
N ALA A 18 14.70 8.60 2.19
CA ALA A 18 15.32 9.90 2.34
C ALA A 18 16.66 9.76 3.07
N ASP A 19 17.65 10.56 2.68
CA ASP A 19 18.94 10.60 3.39
C ASP A 19 18.89 11.50 4.63
N CYS A 20 18.04 11.14 5.59
CA CYS A 20 17.87 11.86 6.84
C CYS A 20 17.83 10.91 8.03
N ALA A 21 17.87 11.47 9.24
CA ALA A 21 17.73 10.69 10.47
C ALA A 21 16.32 10.09 10.57
N ASP A 22 16.20 8.97 11.27
CA ASP A 22 14.91 8.36 11.58
C ASP A 22 13.98 9.38 12.26
N GLY A 23 12.70 9.28 11.95
CA GLY A 23 11.69 10.21 12.43
C GLY A 23 10.40 9.51 12.84
N THR A 24 9.34 10.29 12.90
CA THR A 24 7.98 9.80 13.10
C THR A 24 7.03 10.41 12.09
N ASP A 25 5.83 9.85 11.96
CA ASP A 25 4.72 10.51 11.30
C ASP A 25 4.28 11.80 12.04
N PHE A 26 3.31 12.51 11.47
CA PHE A 26 2.81 13.76 12.04
C PHE A 26 2.19 13.59 13.44
N SER A 27 1.60 12.42 13.73
CA SER A 27 1.03 12.13 15.05
C SER A 27 2.08 11.75 16.09
N GLY A 28 3.29 11.38 15.67
CA GLY A 28 4.37 10.93 16.55
C GLY A 28 4.26 9.45 16.95
N CYS A 29 3.32 8.71 16.37
CA CYS A 29 3.00 7.34 16.74
C CYS A 29 3.73 6.30 15.87
N GLU A 30 3.94 6.60 14.60
CA GLU A 30 4.59 5.70 13.65
C GLU A 30 6.05 6.10 13.49
N LYS A 31 6.98 5.19 13.80
CA LYS A 31 8.41 5.41 13.58
C LYS A 31 8.80 5.15 12.13
N ARG A 32 9.67 6.00 11.58
CA ARG A 32 10.08 6.00 10.17
C ARG A 32 11.58 5.87 10.04
N TYR A 33 12.02 4.80 9.38
CA TYR A 33 13.41 4.41 9.17
C TYR A 33 13.86 4.72 7.73
N PHE A 34 13.98 6.00 7.39
CA PHE A 34 14.18 6.47 6.00
C PHE A 34 15.37 5.85 5.28
N ARG A 35 16.50 5.62 5.97
CA ARG A 35 17.68 4.98 5.36
C ARG A 35 17.59 3.46 5.32
N ASN A 36 16.87 2.87 6.28
CA ASN A 36 16.71 1.42 6.35
C ASN A 36 15.85 0.91 5.19
N SER A 37 14.85 1.69 4.75
CA SER A 37 14.00 1.29 3.62
C SER A 37 14.79 1.03 2.33
N LEU A 38 15.89 1.75 2.11
CA LEU A 38 16.81 1.48 0.98
C LEU A 38 17.57 0.16 1.14
N ASN A 39 17.91 -0.24 2.38
CA ASN A 39 18.51 -1.56 2.63
C ASN A 39 17.51 -2.67 2.34
N ILE A 40 16.25 -2.51 2.75
CA ILE A 40 15.18 -3.47 2.43
C ILE A 40 14.96 -3.54 0.92
N ALA A 41 14.98 -2.41 0.19
CA ALA A 41 14.91 -2.43 -1.27
C ALA A 41 16.07 -3.20 -1.91
N ARG A 42 17.30 -3.13 -1.35
CA ARG A 42 18.43 -3.95 -1.81
C ARG A 42 18.19 -5.44 -1.55
N ASN A 43 17.73 -5.79 -0.35
CA ASN A 43 17.39 -7.18 0.00
C ASN A 43 16.30 -7.74 -0.92
N ALA A 44 15.28 -6.94 -1.23
CA ALA A 44 14.21 -7.28 -2.16
C ALA A 44 14.78 -7.60 -3.55
N VAL A 45 15.62 -6.72 -4.11
CA VAL A 45 16.26 -6.95 -5.42
C VAL A 45 17.14 -8.19 -5.42
N ASP A 46 17.93 -8.42 -4.37
CA ASP A 46 18.79 -9.60 -4.27
C ASP A 46 17.94 -10.90 -4.20
N CYS A 47 16.82 -10.87 -3.47
CA CYS A 47 15.87 -11.98 -3.42
C CYS A 47 15.20 -12.22 -4.78
N TRP A 48 14.70 -11.17 -5.43
CA TRP A 48 14.05 -11.25 -6.73
C TRP A 48 14.99 -11.79 -7.82
N ASN A 49 16.25 -11.38 -7.79
CA ASN A 49 17.29 -11.89 -8.70
C ASN A 49 17.59 -13.36 -8.44
N ALA A 50 17.62 -13.79 -7.17
CA ALA A 50 17.87 -15.18 -6.81
C ALA A 50 16.70 -16.10 -7.19
N VAL A 51 15.45 -15.62 -7.03
CA VAL A 51 14.24 -16.36 -7.40
C VAL A 51 14.00 -16.33 -8.91
N GLY A 52 14.47 -15.29 -9.61
CA GLY A 52 14.24 -15.08 -11.03
C GLY A 52 12.81 -14.59 -11.29
N VAL A 53 12.47 -13.40 -10.79
CA VAL A 53 11.19 -12.76 -11.14
C VAL A 53 11.19 -12.25 -12.58
N ASP A 54 10.03 -12.30 -13.24
CA ASP A 54 9.85 -11.84 -14.62
C ASP A 54 9.63 -10.33 -14.68
N ALA A 55 8.97 -9.77 -13.66
CA ALA A 55 8.77 -8.34 -13.50
C ALA A 55 8.73 -7.91 -12.02
N VAL A 56 8.81 -6.60 -11.78
CA VAL A 56 8.71 -5.96 -10.48
C VAL A 56 7.62 -4.89 -10.55
N VAL A 57 6.76 -4.84 -9.54
CA VAL A 57 5.82 -3.73 -9.32
C VAL A 57 6.20 -2.99 -8.04
N GLN A 58 6.49 -1.70 -8.19
CA GLN A 58 6.67 -0.77 -7.09
C GLN A 58 5.35 0.00 -6.91
N LEU A 59 4.73 -0.10 -5.73
CA LEU A 59 3.34 0.33 -5.49
C LEU A 59 3.17 1.81 -5.10
N GLY A 60 4.07 2.70 -5.53
CA GLY A 60 4.04 4.13 -5.20
C GLY A 60 4.80 4.48 -3.91
N ASP A 61 5.04 5.77 -3.73
CA ASP A 61 5.80 6.38 -2.64
C ASP A 61 7.25 5.85 -2.55
N VAL A 62 8.01 5.99 -3.65
CA VAL A 62 9.42 5.58 -3.76
C VAL A 62 10.32 6.39 -2.82
N ILE A 63 10.09 7.69 -2.73
CA ILE A 63 10.88 8.63 -1.92
C ILE A 63 9.99 9.48 -1.02
N ASP A 64 10.46 9.82 0.18
CA ASP A 64 9.67 10.62 1.11
C ASP A 64 9.53 12.10 0.65
N GLY A 65 8.48 12.79 1.10
CA GLY A 65 8.16 14.16 0.76
C GLY A 65 9.07 15.16 1.45
N CYS A 66 9.79 14.75 2.50
CA CYS A 66 10.84 15.55 3.10
C CYS A 66 11.98 15.85 2.11
N ASN A 67 12.21 15.02 1.09
CA ASN A 67 13.23 15.29 0.07
C ASN A 67 12.92 16.59 -0.69
N ALA A 68 11.66 16.91 -0.97
CA ALA A 68 11.27 18.18 -1.58
C ALA A 68 11.68 19.38 -0.72
N LYS A 69 11.49 19.28 0.60
CA LYS A 69 11.88 20.33 1.57
C LYS A 69 13.39 20.46 1.71
N MET A 70 14.11 19.36 1.52
CA MET A 70 15.58 19.32 1.55
C MET A 70 16.22 19.62 0.19
N HIS A 71 15.42 19.85 -0.86
CA HIS A 71 15.88 19.99 -2.25
C HIS A 71 16.71 18.79 -2.74
N ALA A 72 16.33 17.58 -2.32
CA ALA A 72 17.05 16.33 -2.57
C ALA A 72 16.25 15.30 -3.40
N SER A 73 15.08 15.67 -3.92
CA SER A 73 14.15 14.75 -4.62
C SER A 73 14.81 14.00 -5.77
N GLU A 74 15.54 14.68 -6.64
CA GLU A 74 16.22 14.06 -7.79
C GLU A 74 17.28 13.05 -7.33
N THR A 75 18.15 13.44 -6.39
CA THR A 75 19.20 12.59 -5.83
C THR A 75 18.63 11.37 -5.10
N ALA A 76 17.58 11.57 -4.29
CA ALA A 76 16.93 10.50 -3.55
C ALA A 76 16.27 9.50 -4.52
N LEU A 77 15.56 10.00 -5.53
CA LEU A 77 14.92 9.16 -6.54
C LEU A 77 15.98 8.35 -7.30
N ALA A 78 17.02 9.01 -7.80
CA ALA A 78 18.13 8.34 -8.49
C ALA A 78 18.77 7.24 -7.62
N THR A 79 18.90 7.47 -6.32
CA THR A 79 19.45 6.49 -5.37
C THR A 79 18.60 5.23 -5.28
N VAL A 80 17.27 5.36 -5.19
CA VAL A 80 16.38 4.19 -5.14
C VAL A 80 16.30 3.51 -6.51
N LEU A 81 16.24 4.29 -7.59
CA LEU A 81 16.16 3.74 -8.95
C LEU A 81 17.43 2.96 -9.33
N ASP A 82 18.62 3.39 -8.88
CA ASP A 82 19.87 2.64 -9.04
C ASP A 82 19.77 1.25 -8.41
N VAL A 83 19.26 1.17 -7.17
CA VAL A 83 19.00 -0.11 -6.49
C VAL A 83 18.02 -0.97 -7.29
N LEU A 84 16.85 -0.43 -7.65
CA LEU A 84 15.83 -1.18 -8.38
C LEU A 84 16.32 -1.64 -9.76
N SER A 85 17.18 -0.86 -10.42
CA SER A 85 17.74 -1.18 -11.74
C SER A 85 18.74 -2.35 -11.75
N ARG A 86 19.19 -2.80 -10.57
CA ARG A 86 20.01 -4.01 -10.43
C ARG A 86 19.21 -5.30 -10.69
N SER A 87 17.88 -5.23 -10.72
CA SER A 87 17.06 -6.33 -11.25
C SER A 87 16.97 -6.22 -12.77
N PRO A 88 17.23 -7.30 -13.53
CA PRO A 88 17.05 -7.30 -14.98
C PRO A 88 15.57 -7.41 -15.39
N ALA A 89 14.67 -7.65 -14.43
CA ALA A 89 13.24 -7.81 -14.66
C ALA A 89 12.61 -6.50 -15.13
N GLN A 90 11.52 -6.61 -15.90
CA GLN A 90 10.74 -5.44 -16.29
C GLN A 90 10.17 -4.75 -15.03
N ARG A 91 10.26 -3.42 -14.95
CA ARG A 91 9.74 -2.66 -13.79
C ARG A 91 8.51 -1.84 -14.16
N PHE A 92 7.51 -1.91 -13.31
CA PHE A 92 6.31 -1.07 -13.32
C PHE A 92 6.29 -0.26 -12.02
N ASP A 93 6.12 1.05 -12.12
CA ASP A 93 6.10 1.95 -10.97
C ASP A 93 4.71 2.62 -10.89
N LEU A 94 4.10 2.68 -9.71
CA LEU A 94 2.86 3.43 -9.49
C LEU A 94 3.15 4.88 -9.07
N ILE A 95 2.14 5.73 -9.18
CA ILE A 95 2.17 7.10 -8.65
C ILE A 95 1.48 7.08 -7.28
N GLY A 96 2.26 7.38 -6.24
CA GLY A 96 1.77 7.69 -4.90
C GLY A 96 1.72 9.20 -4.63
N ASN A 97 1.19 9.58 -3.46
CA ASN A 97 1.13 10.99 -3.09
C ASN A 97 2.52 11.60 -2.90
N HIS A 98 3.51 10.82 -2.45
CA HIS A 98 4.87 11.29 -2.28
C HIS A 98 5.63 11.49 -3.59
N GLU A 99 5.28 10.78 -4.68
CA GLU A 99 5.75 11.18 -6.02
C GLU A 99 5.31 12.60 -6.33
N LEU A 100 4.02 12.91 -6.11
CA LEU A 100 3.43 14.22 -6.43
C LEU A 100 3.86 15.34 -5.47
N TYR A 101 4.45 15.01 -4.31
CA TYR A 101 5.11 15.98 -3.43
C TYR A 101 6.50 16.38 -3.93
N ASN A 102 7.15 15.50 -4.68
CA ASN A 102 8.55 15.62 -5.07
C ASN A 102 8.74 16.00 -6.54
N VAL A 103 7.87 15.52 -7.43
CA VAL A 103 8.00 15.62 -8.87
C VAL A 103 6.70 16.17 -9.45
N GLN A 104 6.81 17.21 -10.29
CA GLN A 104 5.67 17.71 -11.04
C GLN A 104 5.14 16.62 -11.97
N ARG A 105 3.82 16.49 -12.10
CA ARG A 105 3.18 15.38 -12.83
C ARG A 105 3.66 15.29 -14.28
N GLU A 106 3.90 16.43 -14.93
CA GLU A 106 4.41 16.52 -16.30
C GLU A 106 5.87 16.06 -16.43
N SER A 107 6.61 16.07 -15.32
CA SER A 107 8.02 15.64 -15.25
C SER A 107 8.20 14.17 -14.86
N LEU A 108 7.11 13.47 -14.50
CA LEU A 108 7.19 12.05 -14.13
C LEU A 108 7.76 11.19 -15.27
N ALA A 109 7.40 11.49 -16.53
CA ALA A 109 7.87 10.73 -17.69
C ALA A 109 9.40 10.79 -17.88
N SER A 110 10.03 11.88 -17.44
CA SER A 110 11.50 12.05 -17.49
C SER A 110 12.20 11.77 -16.16
N SER A 111 11.46 11.40 -15.10
CA SER A 111 12.01 11.15 -13.76
C SER A 111 12.76 9.82 -13.63
N GLY A 112 12.57 8.91 -14.60
CA GLY A 112 13.07 7.53 -14.54
C GLY A 112 12.07 6.52 -13.96
N LEU A 113 10.93 6.98 -13.42
CA LEU A 113 9.79 6.14 -13.06
C LEU A 113 9.11 5.55 -14.32
N ARG A 114 8.63 4.31 -14.22
CA ARG A 114 7.95 3.53 -15.26
C ARG A 114 6.45 3.47 -14.99
N CYS A 115 5.83 4.65 -14.85
CA CYS A 115 4.42 4.80 -14.51
C CYS A 115 3.50 5.09 -15.71
N PHE A 116 4.02 5.00 -16.94
CA PHE A 116 3.26 5.30 -18.15
C PHE A 116 3.10 4.07 -19.04
N GLY A 117 1.89 3.90 -19.56
CA GLY A 117 1.58 2.93 -20.60
C GLY A 117 2.13 3.36 -21.97
N PRO A 118 2.01 2.49 -22.99
CA PRO A 118 2.50 2.75 -24.35
C PRO A 118 1.89 3.99 -25.03
N ASP A 119 0.70 4.42 -24.59
CA ASP A 119 -0.03 5.59 -25.08
C ASP A 119 0.24 6.86 -24.27
N GLY A 120 1.15 6.79 -23.29
CA GLY A 120 1.50 7.91 -22.42
C GLY A 120 0.47 8.20 -21.32
N GLN A 121 -0.51 7.31 -21.09
CA GLN A 121 -1.42 7.42 -19.94
C GLN A 121 -0.81 6.81 -18.68
N THR A 122 -1.18 7.34 -17.51
CA THR A 122 -0.72 6.86 -16.19
C THR A 122 -1.51 5.66 -15.67
N TYR A 123 -2.64 5.34 -16.30
CA TYR A 123 -3.38 4.11 -16.12
C TYR A 123 -3.32 3.30 -17.43
N TYR A 124 -3.01 2.02 -17.31
CA TYR A 124 -2.75 1.15 -18.46
C TYR A 124 -2.81 -0.32 -18.02
N SER A 125 -2.76 -1.23 -18.98
CA SER A 125 -2.68 -2.66 -18.70
C SER A 125 -1.46 -3.29 -19.37
N ALA A 126 -0.97 -4.39 -18.81
CA ALA A 126 0.17 -5.14 -19.32
C ALA A 126 -0.05 -6.64 -19.18
N HIS A 127 0.25 -7.39 -20.23
CA HIS A 127 0.15 -8.84 -20.24
C HIS A 127 1.29 -9.44 -19.41
N LEU A 128 0.95 -10.32 -18.46
CA LEU A 128 1.88 -11.04 -17.59
C LEU A 128 1.95 -12.51 -18.01
N GLY A 129 2.67 -12.80 -19.08
CA GLY A 129 2.68 -14.12 -19.68
C GLY A 129 1.36 -14.44 -20.41
N SER A 130 0.93 -15.71 -20.41
CA SER A 130 -0.20 -16.16 -21.26
C SER A 130 -1.58 -16.03 -20.63
N SER A 131 -1.68 -15.93 -19.30
CA SER A 131 -2.95 -16.14 -18.59
C SER A 131 -3.32 -15.01 -17.63
N TRP A 132 -2.46 -14.00 -17.52
CA TRP A 132 -2.61 -12.91 -16.56
C TRP A 132 -2.49 -11.55 -17.23
N GLU A 133 -3.28 -10.61 -16.71
CA GLU A 133 -3.24 -9.19 -17.03
C GLU A 133 -3.00 -8.40 -15.76
N ALA A 134 -2.02 -7.50 -15.79
CA ALA A 134 -1.89 -6.43 -14.81
C ALA A 134 -2.65 -5.21 -15.30
N ILE A 135 -3.47 -4.62 -14.43
CA ILE A 135 -4.11 -3.33 -14.64
C ILE A 135 -3.54 -2.36 -13.60
N PHE A 136 -2.95 -1.27 -14.08
CA PHE A 136 -2.41 -0.19 -13.24
C PHE A 136 -3.37 0.99 -13.29
N LEU A 137 -3.77 1.48 -12.12
CA LEU A 137 -4.64 2.64 -11.96
C LEU A 137 -3.88 3.80 -11.33
N ASP A 138 -4.29 5.01 -11.70
CA ASP A 138 -3.80 6.27 -11.13
C ASP A 138 -4.87 6.85 -10.20
N PRO A 139 -4.76 6.63 -8.87
CA PRO A 139 -5.73 7.11 -7.89
C PRO A 139 -5.63 8.61 -7.62
N TYR A 140 -4.79 9.34 -8.36
CA TYR A 140 -4.58 10.78 -8.22
C TYR A 140 -5.04 11.58 -9.43
N GLU A 141 -5.79 10.97 -10.36
CA GLU A 141 -6.40 11.71 -11.47
C GLU A 141 -7.35 12.81 -10.98
N ILE A 142 -8.16 12.55 -9.95
CA ILE A 142 -8.93 13.58 -9.24
C ILE A 142 -8.26 13.78 -7.87
N SER A 143 -7.46 14.83 -7.70
CA SER A 143 -6.76 15.06 -6.44
C SER A 143 -6.43 16.53 -6.20
N LEU A 144 -6.12 16.87 -4.94
CA LEU A 144 -5.67 18.21 -4.55
C LEU A 144 -4.15 18.40 -4.73
N ILE A 145 -3.45 17.39 -5.25
CA ILE A 145 -1.99 17.35 -5.34
C ILE A 145 -1.57 16.91 -6.74
N GLY A 146 -0.42 17.37 -7.21
CA GLY A 146 0.10 16.97 -8.53
C GLY A 146 -0.67 17.51 -9.74
N MET A 147 -1.70 18.35 -9.55
CA MET A 147 -2.42 19.05 -10.61
C MET A 147 -2.30 20.57 -10.43
N SER A 148 -2.34 21.32 -11.53
CA SER A 148 -2.46 22.78 -11.49
C SER A 148 -3.82 23.21 -10.90
N GLN A 149 -3.87 24.36 -10.23
CA GLN A 149 -5.11 24.90 -9.66
C GLN A 149 -6.17 25.23 -10.71
N ASP A 150 -5.75 25.51 -11.94
CA ASP A 150 -6.64 25.80 -13.07
C ASP A 150 -7.16 24.52 -13.76
N ASP A 151 -6.67 23.34 -13.36
CA ASP A 151 -7.07 22.06 -13.96
C ASP A 151 -8.49 21.66 -13.56
N SER A 152 -9.26 21.12 -14.52
CA SER A 152 -10.61 20.61 -14.26
C SER A 152 -10.65 19.55 -13.16
N ALA A 153 -9.63 18.68 -13.09
CA ALA A 153 -9.54 17.65 -12.08
C ALA A 153 -9.28 18.22 -10.67
N PHE A 154 -8.49 19.29 -10.58
CA PHE A 154 -8.28 19.99 -9.30
C PHE A 154 -9.58 20.68 -8.83
N HIS A 155 -10.35 21.27 -9.75
CA HIS A 155 -11.65 21.83 -9.44
C HIS A 155 -12.64 20.76 -8.96
N GLU A 156 -12.68 19.60 -9.62
CA GLU A 156 -13.51 18.46 -9.21
C GLU A 156 -13.10 17.95 -7.82
N ALA A 157 -11.80 17.80 -7.55
CA ALA A 157 -11.28 17.43 -6.24
C ALA A 157 -11.68 18.43 -5.15
N THR A 158 -11.62 19.73 -5.46
CA THR A 158 -12.01 20.79 -4.52
C THR A 158 -13.50 20.72 -4.19
N GLU A 159 -14.36 20.47 -5.18
CA GLU A 159 -15.79 20.31 -4.95
C GLU A 159 -16.10 19.04 -4.14
N MET A 160 -15.38 17.94 -4.40
CA MET A 160 -15.48 16.73 -3.60
C MET A 160 -15.13 16.98 -2.13
N MET A 161 -14.05 17.72 -1.84
CA MET A 161 -13.75 18.12 -0.47
C MET A 161 -14.83 19.02 0.12
N ARG A 162 -15.36 20.00 -0.63
CA ARG A 162 -16.43 20.88 -0.14
C ARG A 162 -17.68 20.10 0.30
N GLN A 163 -18.02 19.03 -0.42
CA GLN A 163 -19.17 18.17 -0.12
C GLN A 163 -18.91 17.17 1.01
N HIS A 164 -17.72 16.58 1.03
CA HIS A 164 -17.44 15.44 1.91
C HIS A 164 -16.62 15.82 3.13
N ASN A 165 -15.59 16.64 3.01
CA ASN A 165 -14.73 17.07 4.11
C ASN A 165 -14.28 18.55 3.96
N PRO A 166 -15.16 19.53 4.24
CA PRO A 166 -14.84 20.94 4.05
C PRO A 166 -13.73 21.44 4.97
N ASN A 167 -13.41 20.72 6.06
CA ASN A 167 -12.33 21.08 7.00
C ASN A 167 -10.98 21.21 6.30
N VAL A 168 -10.73 20.38 5.28
CA VAL A 168 -9.52 20.43 4.43
C VAL A 168 -9.32 21.81 3.79
N LEU A 169 -10.40 22.51 3.45
CA LEU A 169 -10.36 23.80 2.75
C LEU A 169 -10.22 25.00 3.71
N THR A 170 -10.34 24.77 5.02
CA THR A 170 -10.32 25.85 6.04
C THR A 170 -8.91 26.19 6.54
N GLY A 171 -7.90 25.38 6.19
CA GLY A 171 -6.56 25.46 6.78
C GLY A 171 -6.48 24.93 8.22
N ALA A 172 -7.53 24.26 8.71
CA ALA A 172 -7.51 23.59 10.01
C ALA A 172 -6.43 22.50 10.05
N LYS A 173 -5.82 22.31 11.22
CA LYS A 173 -4.83 21.24 11.46
C LYS A 173 -5.47 19.87 11.68
N ASP A 174 -6.70 19.85 12.18
CA ASP A 174 -7.50 18.64 12.36
C ASP A 174 -8.60 18.61 11.29
N TRP A 175 -8.44 17.73 10.31
CA TRP A 175 -9.42 17.53 9.24
C TRP A 175 -10.59 16.63 9.65
N PHE A 176 -10.50 15.93 10.78
CA PHE A 176 -11.46 14.90 11.19
C PHE A 176 -12.46 15.39 12.25
N SER A 177 -12.24 16.58 12.82
CA SER A 177 -13.15 17.19 13.79
C SER A 177 -14.60 17.23 13.28
N GLY A 178 -15.49 16.55 13.98
CA GLY A 178 -16.92 16.45 13.66
C GLY A 178 -17.26 15.61 12.42
N LEU A 179 -16.27 14.90 11.85
CA LEU A 179 -16.44 14.13 10.62
C LEU A 179 -16.64 12.63 10.94
N PRO A 180 -17.70 11.98 10.42
CA PRO A 180 -17.89 10.54 10.61
C PRO A 180 -16.78 9.74 9.91
N THR A 181 -16.43 8.59 10.47
CA THR A 181 -15.33 7.73 10.00
C THR A 181 -15.43 7.38 8.51
N ALA A 182 -16.63 7.13 7.98
CA ALA A 182 -16.85 6.84 6.55
C ALA A 182 -16.38 7.96 5.60
N LYS A 183 -16.17 9.17 6.12
CA LYS A 183 -15.67 10.33 5.39
C LYS A 183 -14.18 10.63 5.66
N HIS A 184 -13.50 9.85 6.49
CA HIS A 184 -12.08 10.07 6.82
C HIS A 184 -11.16 9.88 5.62
N ARG A 185 -11.61 9.18 4.57
CA ARG A 185 -10.90 9.05 3.29
C ARG A 185 -10.77 10.34 2.49
N TYR A 186 -11.61 11.35 2.74
CA TYR A 186 -11.61 12.61 2.00
C TYR A 186 -10.55 13.56 2.58
N VAL A 187 -9.30 13.32 2.21
CA VAL A 187 -8.11 14.02 2.70
C VAL A 187 -7.14 14.31 1.55
N PRO A 188 -6.28 15.35 1.64
CA PRO A 188 -5.40 15.79 0.54
C PRO A 188 -4.39 14.77 0.05
N TYR A 189 -4.03 13.78 0.87
CA TYR A 189 -3.05 12.75 0.53
C TYR A 189 -3.66 11.54 -0.19
N ASN A 190 -4.98 11.51 -0.37
CA ASN A 190 -5.69 10.54 -1.20
C ASN A 190 -6.11 11.21 -2.53
N GLY A 191 -6.86 10.48 -3.35
CA GLY A 191 -7.51 10.99 -4.54
C GLY A 191 -8.64 10.08 -5.00
N GLY A 192 -9.18 10.39 -6.18
CA GLY A 192 -10.23 9.66 -6.87
C GLY A 192 -9.83 9.26 -8.28
N ILE A 193 -10.56 8.29 -8.82
CA ILE A 193 -10.47 7.80 -10.18
C ILE A 193 -11.46 8.57 -11.05
N SER A 194 -11.01 9.15 -12.17
CA SER A 194 -11.90 9.89 -13.07
C SER A 194 -12.91 8.97 -13.77
N GLN A 195 -14.04 9.55 -14.23
CA GLN A 195 -15.01 8.79 -15.04
C GLN A 195 -14.36 8.20 -16.31
N LYS A 196 -13.41 8.92 -16.92
CA LYS A 196 -12.69 8.45 -18.11
C LYS A 196 -11.86 7.19 -17.80
N GLN A 197 -11.19 7.16 -16.65
CA GLN A 197 -10.42 5.99 -16.21
C GLN A 197 -11.33 4.84 -15.77
N LEU A 198 -12.49 5.10 -15.14
CA LEU A 198 -13.51 4.07 -14.86
C LEU A 198 -14.03 3.43 -16.16
N ASP A 199 -14.37 4.24 -17.16
CA ASP A 199 -14.83 3.74 -18.46
C ASP A 199 -13.74 2.93 -19.18
N TRP A 200 -12.47 3.33 -19.02
CA TRP A 200 -11.33 2.59 -19.54
C TRP A 200 -11.13 1.26 -18.81
N LEU A 201 -11.23 1.25 -17.47
CA LEU A 201 -11.11 0.05 -16.64
C LEU A 201 -12.13 -1.00 -17.05
N GLU A 202 -13.40 -0.60 -17.22
CA GLU A 202 -14.47 -1.47 -17.72
C GLU A 202 -14.07 -2.13 -19.06
N ARG A 203 -13.59 -1.34 -20.03
CA ARG A 203 -13.16 -1.88 -21.34
C ARG A 203 -11.95 -2.82 -21.22
N ALA A 204 -10.98 -2.50 -20.36
CA ALA A 204 -9.82 -3.35 -20.14
C ALA A 204 -10.23 -4.71 -19.54
N LEU A 205 -11.15 -4.72 -18.57
CA LEU A 205 -11.68 -5.92 -17.96
C LEU A 205 -12.51 -6.76 -18.94
N GLN A 206 -13.36 -6.13 -19.75
CA GLN A 206 -14.10 -6.80 -20.83
C GLN A 206 -13.14 -7.48 -21.82
N SER A 207 -12.02 -6.84 -22.16
CA SER A 207 -10.99 -7.44 -23.02
C SER A 207 -10.30 -8.64 -22.37
N ALA A 208 -9.95 -8.53 -21.08
CA ALA A 208 -9.34 -9.62 -20.34
C ALA A 208 -10.28 -10.83 -20.24
N GLU A 209 -11.57 -10.61 -19.97
CA GLU A 209 -12.59 -11.66 -19.95
C GLU A 209 -12.79 -12.34 -21.31
N ALA A 210 -12.86 -11.55 -22.39
CA ALA A 210 -12.99 -12.08 -23.74
C ALA A 210 -11.82 -13.00 -24.13
N GLU A 211 -10.65 -12.77 -23.54
CA GLU A 211 -9.44 -13.57 -23.73
C GLU A 211 -9.19 -14.57 -22.60
N ALA A 212 -10.14 -14.75 -21.68
CA ALA A 212 -10.05 -15.64 -20.52
C ALA A 212 -8.80 -15.42 -19.64
N ARG A 213 -8.32 -14.18 -19.57
CA ARG A 213 -7.19 -13.77 -18.71
C ARG A 213 -7.69 -13.48 -17.29
N LYS A 214 -6.87 -13.80 -16.31
CA LYS A 214 -7.04 -13.38 -14.91
C LYS A 214 -6.40 -12.03 -14.68
N VAL A 215 -7.00 -11.21 -13.83
CA VAL A 215 -6.62 -9.81 -13.66
C VAL A 215 -6.10 -9.57 -12.24
N LEU A 216 -4.95 -8.91 -12.17
CA LEU A 216 -4.41 -8.28 -10.97
C LEU A 216 -4.51 -6.77 -11.16
N VAL A 217 -5.10 -6.08 -10.19
CA VAL A 217 -5.23 -4.62 -10.21
C VAL A 217 -4.20 -4.02 -9.24
N PHE A 218 -3.50 -2.98 -9.67
CA PHE A 218 -2.46 -2.29 -8.92
C PHE A 218 -2.80 -0.81 -8.86
N LEU A 219 -2.87 -0.25 -7.65
CA LEU A 219 -3.08 1.17 -7.42
C LEU A 219 -2.50 1.55 -6.07
N HIS A 220 -1.97 2.77 -5.92
CA HIS A 220 -1.29 3.13 -4.67
C HIS A 220 -2.25 3.20 -3.47
N VAL A 221 -3.40 3.87 -3.61
CA VAL A 221 -4.38 4.06 -2.54
C VAL A 221 -5.38 2.88 -2.50
N PRO A 222 -5.53 2.17 -1.37
CA PRO A 222 -6.45 1.04 -1.23
C PRO A 222 -7.93 1.33 -1.60
N LEU A 223 -8.64 0.29 -2.04
CA LEU A 223 -10.08 0.37 -2.37
C LEU A 223 -11.00 -0.12 -1.25
N PHE A 224 -10.57 -1.13 -0.51
CA PHE A 224 -11.43 -1.90 0.38
C PHE A 224 -11.08 -1.63 1.84
N GLU A 225 -11.95 -0.87 2.53
CA GLU A 225 -11.74 -0.46 3.92
C GLU A 225 -11.37 -1.62 4.85
N PRO A 226 -11.99 -2.82 4.81
CA PRO A 226 -11.58 -3.92 5.69
C PRO A 226 -10.15 -4.44 5.47
N ALA A 227 -9.45 -4.02 4.41
CA ALA A 227 -8.05 -4.32 4.12
C ALA A 227 -7.11 -3.13 4.37
N THR A 228 -7.58 -2.02 4.96
CA THR A 228 -6.78 -0.82 5.25
C THR A 228 -7.43 0.02 6.39
N LYS A 229 -6.97 1.23 6.66
CA LYS A 229 -7.67 2.21 7.51
C LYS A 229 -8.72 3.00 6.72
N ALA A 230 -9.78 3.42 7.40
CA ALA A 230 -10.84 4.25 6.79
C ALA A 230 -10.33 5.57 6.15
N LYS A 231 -9.19 6.09 6.60
CA LYS A 231 -8.58 7.32 6.08
C LYS A 231 -7.69 7.13 4.85
N THR A 232 -7.38 5.90 4.47
CA THR A 232 -6.43 5.54 3.38
C THR A 232 -7.16 4.87 2.21
N VAL A 233 -8.43 5.20 2.00
CA VAL A 233 -9.26 4.63 0.93
C VAL A 233 -9.42 5.65 -0.22
N VAL A 234 -9.49 5.17 -1.47
CA VAL A 234 -9.83 6.00 -2.64
C VAL A 234 -11.16 6.72 -2.42
N TRP A 235 -11.25 7.98 -2.83
CA TRP A 235 -12.42 8.82 -2.56
C TRP A 235 -13.73 8.26 -3.12
N ASN A 236 -13.69 7.73 -4.33
CA ASN A 236 -14.82 7.08 -5.00
C ASN A 236 -14.62 5.56 -5.10
N SER A 237 -14.07 4.92 -4.06
CA SER A 237 -13.78 3.48 -4.08
C SER A 237 -14.99 2.60 -4.39
N GLU A 238 -16.20 3.02 -4.00
CA GLU A 238 -17.44 2.30 -4.32
C GLU A 238 -17.72 2.23 -5.82
N GLU A 239 -17.34 3.27 -6.59
CA GLU A 239 -17.47 3.26 -8.05
C GLU A 239 -16.49 2.30 -8.70
N VAL A 240 -15.23 2.31 -8.24
CA VAL A 240 -14.20 1.39 -8.72
C VAL A 240 -14.57 -0.05 -8.40
N LEU A 241 -14.93 -0.33 -7.14
CA LEU A 241 -15.33 -1.67 -6.70
C LEU A 241 -16.53 -2.20 -7.48
N ARG A 242 -17.50 -1.33 -7.83
CA ARG A 242 -18.65 -1.73 -8.66
C ARG A 242 -18.22 -2.26 -10.03
N VAL A 243 -17.27 -1.59 -10.68
CA VAL A 243 -16.68 -2.04 -11.96
C VAL A 243 -15.95 -3.37 -11.75
N LEU A 244 -15.10 -3.50 -10.73
CA LEU A 244 -14.40 -4.75 -10.44
C LEU A 244 -15.36 -5.92 -10.14
N HIS A 245 -16.43 -5.66 -9.40
CA HIS A 245 -17.44 -6.68 -9.02
C HIS A 245 -18.27 -7.16 -10.20
N ALA A 246 -18.47 -6.33 -11.22
CA ALA A 246 -19.10 -6.72 -12.48
C ALA A 246 -18.25 -7.77 -13.23
N HIS A 247 -16.93 -7.72 -13.06
CA HIS A 247 -15.94 -8.60 -13.70
C HIS A 247 -15.24 -9.57 -12.72
N ARG A 248 -15.92 -9.92 -11.61
CA ARG A 248 -15.38 -10.73 -10.49
C ARG A 248 -14.90 -12.15 -10.83
N ASP A 249 -15.12 -12.59 -12.07
CA ASP A 249 -14.64 -13.90 -12.53
C ASP A 249 -13.27 -13.79 -13.23
N ALA A 250 -12.91 -12.61 -13.74
CA ALA A 250 -11.55 -12.29 -14.19
C ALA A 250 -10.69 -11.68 -13.08
N VAL A 251 -11.23 -10.75 -12.29
CA VAL A 251 -10.48 -10.04 -11.23
C VAL A 251 -10.20 -10.95 -10.05
N VAL A 252 -8.91 -11.19 -9.77
CA VAL A 252 -8.46 -12.06 -8.68
C VAL A 252 -8.06 -11.25 -7.45
N ALA A 253 -7.26 -10.20 -7.64
CA ALA A 253 -6.71 -9.43 -6.53
C ALA A 253 -6.46 -7.97 -6.88
N VAL A 254 -6.48 -7.14 -5.84
CA VAL A 254 -6.10 -5.73 -5.83
C VAL A 254 -4.92 -5.57 -4.88
N PHE A 255 -3.85 -4.92 -5.34
CA PHE A 255 -2.66 -4.61 -4.55
C PHE A 255 -2.51 -3.09 -4.40
N ALA A 256 -2.26 -2.67 -3.17
CA ALA A 256 -2.05 -1.28 -2.81
C ALA A 256 -0.93 -1.10 -1.78
N GLY A 257 -0.50 0.14 -1.60
CA GLY A 257 0.42 0.60 -0.55
C GLY A 257 -0.28 1.60 0.36
N HIS A 258 0.34 2.75 0.60
CA HIS A 258 -0.24 3.95 1.21
C HIS A 258 -0.56 3.86 2.72
N ASP A 259 -1.12 2.74 3.18
CA ASP A 259 -1.27 2.44 4.60
C ASP A 259 -0.13 1.54 5.07
N HIS A 260 0.84 2.15 5.76
CA HIS A 260 2.07 1.47 6.18
C HIS A 260 1.85 0.30 7.15
N ASP A 261 0.70 0.27 7.83
CA ASP A 261 0.31 -0.85 8.71
C ASP A 261 -0.13 -2.07 7.91
N GLY A 262 -0.40 -1.91 6.63
CA GLY A 262 -0.87 -2.96 5.73
C GLY A 262 -2.23 -3.53 6.12
N GLY A 263 -2.63 -4.55 5.38
CA GLY A 263 -3.87 -5.26 5.62
C GLY A 263 -4.20 -6.25 4.52
N TYR A 264 -5.12 -7.15 4.84
CA TYR A 264 -5.65 -8.14 3.93
C TYR A 264 -7.14 -8.35 4.19
N GLY A 265 -7.90 -8.45 3.09
CA GLY A 265 -9.32 -8.78 3.15
C GLY A 265 -9.79 -9.43 1.86
N VAL A 266 -10.94 -10.10 1.93
CA VAL A 266 -11.65 -10.61 0.75
C VAL A 266 -13.03 -9.98 0.75
N ASP A 267 -13.41 -9.38 -0.38
CA ASP A 267 -14.72 -8.73 -0.49
C ASP A 267 -15.84 -9.72 -0.84
N ALA A 268 -17.07 -9.23 -0.87
CA ALA A 268 -18.26 -10.04 -1.15
C ALA A 268 -18.28 -10.65 -2.57
N ALA A 269 -17.49 -10.12 -3.51
CA ALA A 269 -17.34 -10.66 -4.86
C ALA A 269 -16.28 -11.78 -4.92
N GLY A 270 -15.52 -11.97 -3.84
CA GLY A 270 -14.42 -12.92 -3.75
C GLY A 270 -13.08 -12.37 -4.25
N ILE A 271 -12.95 -11.04 -4.39
CA ILE A 271 -11.71 -10.39 -4.79
C ILE A 271 -10.84 -10.19 -3.55
N HIS A 272 -9.57 -10.57 -3.67
CA HIS A 272 -8.59 -10.37 -2.61
C HIS A 272 -8.06 -8.92 -2.64
N HIS A 273 -8.02 -8.26 -1.49
CA HIS A 273 -7.44 -6.92 -1.34
C HIS A 273 -6.23 -7.02 -0.42
N ILE A 274 -5.07 -6.64 -0.95
CA ILE A 274 -3.79 -6.67 -0.25
C ILE A 274 -3.26 -5.24 -0.17
N THR A 275 -3.20 -4.70 1.04
CA THR A 275 -2.48 -3.46 1.31
C THR A 275 -1.14 -3.84 1.91
N MET A 276 -0.06 -3.55 1.18
CA MET A 276 1.28 -3.95 1.60
C MET A 276 1.81 -3.00 2.67
N ASN A 277 2.46 -3.56 3.67
CA ASN A 277 3.21 -2.79 4.65
C ASN A 277 4.40 -2.06 4.00
N SER A 278 4.85 -1.01 4.68
CA SER A 278 5.95 -0.18 4.20
C SER A 278 7.32 -0.63 4.75
N PRO A 279 8.37 -0.73 3.91
CA PRO A 279 9.77 -0.77 4.35
C PRO A 279 10.18 0.40 5.24
N LEU A 280 9.49 1.54 5.17
CA LEU A 280 9.76 2.71 6.00
C LEU A 280 9.51 2.43 7.48
N THR A 281 8.51 1.60 7.81
CA THR A 281 8.12 1.31 9.19
C THR A 281 8.71 -0.02 9.69
N ALA A 282 9.35 -0.78 8.81
CA ALA A 282 10.05 -2.01 9.16
C ALA A 282 11.31 -1.74 9.99
N GLU A 283 11.43 -2.41 11.13
CA GLU A 283 12.58 -2.27 12.01
C GLU A 283 13.87 -2.76 11.32
N PRO A 284 15.04 -2.13 11.61
CA PRO A 284 16.32 -2.60 11.11
C PRO A 284 16.55 -4.08 11.42
N GLY A 285 16.86 -4.87 10.37
CA GLY A 285 17.02 -6.31 10.46
C GLY A 285 15.78 -7.13 10.10
N SER A 286 14.66 -6.46 9.80
CA SER A 286 13.47 -7.08 9.20
C SER A 286 13.31 -6.66 7.72
N ASP A 287 12.58 -7.48 6.95
CA ASP A 287 12.28 -7.23 5.55
C ASP A 287 10.79 -6.87 5.34
N CYS A 288 10.49 -6.25 4.19
CA CYS A 288 9.13 -5.87 3.81
C CYS A 288 9.00 -5.80 2.28
N TYR A 289 8.85 -6.94 1.63
CA TYR A 289 8.60 -7.07 0.19
C TYR A 289 7.96 -8.44 -0.08
N ALA A 290 7.58 -8.74 -1.31
CA ALA A 290 7.00 -10.05 -1.63
C ALA A 290 7.43 -10.57 -3.00
N VAL A 291 7.17 -11.88 -3.20
CA VAL A 291 7.11 -12.52 -4.52
C VAL A 291 5.69 -13.02 -4.73
N LEU A 292 5.09 -12.68 -5.87
CA LEU A 292 3.81 -13.22 -6.31
C LEU A 292 4.04 -14.20 -7.46
N GLU A 293 3.61 -15.44 -7.31
CA GLU A 293 3.68 -16.46 -8.35
C GLU A 293 2.29 -16.63 -8.98
N CYS A 294 2.16 -16.29 -10.27
CA CYS A 294 0.91 -16.33 -11.03
C CYS A 294 0.86 -17.62 -11.87
N HIS A 295 -0.03 -18.54 -11.50
CA HIS A 295 -0.13 -19.87 -12.09
C HIS A 295 -1.12 -19.91 -13.27
N ALA A 296 -0.92 -20.84 -14.20
CA ALA A 296 -1.72 -20.95 -15.42
C ALA A 296 -3.18 -21.41 -15.18
N ASP A 297 -3.47 -21.95 -13.99
CA ASP A 297 -4.83 -22.29 -13.54
C ASP A 297 -5.62 -21.07 -13.02
N GLY A 298 -5.01 -19.90 -13.02
CA GLY A 298 -5.61 -18.65 -12.58
C GLY A 298 -5.55 -18.43 -11.07
N TRP A 299 -4.71 -19.18 -10.36
CA TRP A 299 -4.39 -18.93 -8.95
C TRP A 299 -3.08 -18.17 -8.82
N ALA A 300 -2.94 -17.36 -7.77
CA ALA A 300 -1.67 -16.74 -7.44
C ALA A 300 -1.24 -17.03 -6.01
N HIS A 301 0.07 -17.20 -5.79
CA HIS A 301 0.67 -17.42 -4.48
C HIS A 301 1.46 -16.17 -4.09
N PHE A 302 0.96 -15.42 -3.11
CA PHE A 302 1.67 -14.27 -2.55
C PHE A 302 2.56 -14.72 -1.40
N ARG A 303 3.86 -14.59 -1.57
CA ARG A 303 4.90 -14.98 -0.61
C ARG A 303 5.58 -13.73 -0.06
N PRO A 304 5.11 -13.20 1.09
CA PRO A 304 5.74 -12.06 1.72
C PRO A 304 7.05 -12.44 2.41
N HIS A 305 7.99 -11.50 2.40
CA HIS A 305 9.21 -11.52 3.19
C HIS A 305 9.09 -10.49 4.32
N GLY A 306 9.33 -10.96 5.54
CA GLY A 306 9.09 -10.20 6.77
C GLY A 306 7.62 -9.81 6.93
N ARG A 307 7.33 -8.53 7.21
CA ARG A 307 5.97 -8.06 7.54
C ARG A 307 5.25 -7.44 6.35
N ALA A 308 5.41 -7.96 5.13
CA ALA A 308 4.85 -7.31 3.93
C ALA A 308 3.32 -7.35 3.81
N CYS A 309 2.63 -8.20 4.57
CA CYS A 309 1.17 -8.23 4.66
C CYS A 309 0.73 -8.84 6.01
N VAL A 310 -0.22 -8.21 6.68
CA VAL A 310 -0.65 -8.55 8.03
C VAL A 310 -2.17 -8.53 8.16
N GLU A 311 -2.68 -9.05 9.29
CA GLU A 311 -4.09 -8.90 9.67
C GLU A 311 -4.52 -7.43 9.75
N SER A 312 -5.60 -7.09 9.04
CA SER A 312 -6.20 -5.76 9.05
C SER A 312 -6.79 -5.37 10.40
N ASN A 313 -6.99 -4.06 10.63
CA ASN A 313 -7.65 -3.51 11.81
C ASN A 313 -6.98 -3.86 13.14
N THR A 314 -5.66 -4.01 13.13
CA THR A 314 -4.84 -4.37 14.30
C THR A 314 -3.91 -3.25 14.76
N LEU A 315 -4.00 -2.06 14.16
CA LEU A 315 -3.15 -0.89 14.50
C LEU A 315 -1.65 -1.24 14.46
N GLY A 316 -1.21 -1.92 13.41
CA GLY A 316 0.18 -2.35 13.21
C GLY A 316 0.60 -3.62 13.97
N ALA A 317 -0.23 -4.12 14.89
CA ALA A 317 0.05 -5.31 15.70
C ALA A 317 -0.35 -6.65 15.05
N GLY A 318 -0.89 -6.62 13.82
CA GLY A 318 -1.41 -7.80 13.14
C GLY A 318 -0.36 -8.87 12.91
N ARG A 319 -0.79 -10.13 12.95
CA ARG A 319 0.09 -11.25 12.61
C ARG A 319 0.37 -11.21 11.12
N ALA A 320 1.62 -11.47 10.76
CA ALA A 320 2.02 -11.53 9.36
C ALA A 320 1.45 -12.80 8.71
N TYR A 321 1.00 -12.67 7.47
CA TYR A 321 0.67 -13.84 6.66
C TYR A 321 1.97 -14.47 6.14
N PRO A 322 2.21 -15.78 6.31
CA PRO A 322 3.39 -16.44 5.73
C PRO A 322 3.24 -16.69 4.23
N GLU A 323 2.00 -16.83 3.76
CA GLU A 323 1.59 -16.99 2.37
C GLU A 323 0.12 -16.57 2.26
N LEU A 324 -0.27 -16.06 1.09
CA LEU A 324 -1.69 -15.98 0.70
C LEU A 324 -1.88 -16.76 -0.60
N ILE A 325 -2.86 -17.65 -0.61
CA ILE A 325 -3.40 -18.23 -1.84
C ILE A 325 -4.49 -17.28 -2.34
N LEU A 326 -4.28 -16.71 -3.51
CA LEU A 326 -5.21 -15.79 -4.16
C LEU A 326 -6.01 -16.59 -5.20
N ALA A 327 -7.10 -17.16 -4.72
CA ALA A 327 -8.04 -17.92 -5.51
C ALA A 327 -9.43 -17.79 -4.88
N LYS A 328 -10.46 -17.71 -5.71
CA LYS A 328 -11.84 -17.54 -5.24
C LYS A 328 -12.24 -18.68 -4.28
N GLY A 329 -12.65 -18.32 -3.07
CA GLY A 329 -13.05 -19.27 -2.02
C GLY A 329 -11.88 -19.85 -1.20
N SER A 330 -10.64 -19.44 -1.47
CA SER A 330 -9.51 -19.78 -0.60
C SER A 330 -9.66 -19.14 0.78
N THR A 331 -9.12 -19.83 1.79
CA THR A 331 -9.02 -19.31 3.16
C THR A 331 -7.55 -19.12 3.48
N ASN A 332 -7.18 -17.90 3.85
CA ASN A 332 -5.83 -17.56 4.25
C ASN A 332 -5.80 -17.29 5.75
N LEU A 333 -4.87 -17.94 6.45
CA LEU A 333 -4.69 -17.76 7.88
C LEU A 333 -3.34 -17.08 8.12
N PRO A 334 -3.28 -16.09 9.01
CA PRO A 334 -2.03 -15.48 9.40
C PRO A 334 -1.21 -16.47 10.24
N GLY A 335 0.09 -16.21 10.33
CA GLY A 335 1.01 -17.04 11.09
C GLY A 335 0.70 -17.07 12.59
N GLU A 336 1.45 -17.90 13.32
CA GLU A 336 1.39 -17.91 14.77
C GLU A 336 1.88 -16.58 15.35
N GLN A 337 1.26 -16.15 16.45
CA GLN A 337 1.65 -14.96 17.17
C GLN A 337 3.04 -15.20 17.77
N SER A 338 4.03 -14.38 17.42
CA SER A 338 5.33 -14.43 18.10
C SER A 338 5.12 -14.00 19.56
N PRO A 339 5.51 -14.80 20.56
CA PRO A 339 5.17 -14.58 21.98
C PRO A 339 5.74 -13.27 22.59
N GLY A 340 6.47 -12.45 21.83
CA GLY A 340 7.00 -11.16 22.26
C GLY A 340 6.21 -9.92 21.78
N ALA A 341 5.41 -10.01 20.71
CA ALA A 341 4.81 -8.83 20.08
C ALA A 341 3.62 -8.25 20.88
N GLU A 342 2.74 -9.12 21.40
CA GLU A 342 1.64 -8.70 22.30
C GLU A 342 2.18 -8.02 23.55
N SER A 343 3.32 -8.50 24.08
CA SER A 343 3.92 -7.93 25.28
C SER A 343 4.41 -6.50 25.04
N GLN A 344 5.03 -6.20 23.89
CA GLN A 344 5.55 -4.85 23.64
C GLN A 344 4.44 -3.84 23.37
N GLY A 345 3.42 -4.20 22.58
CA GLY A 345 2.26 -3.32 22.35
C GLY A 345 1.49 -3.06 23.64
N SER A 346 1.28 -4.10 24.45
CA SER A 346 0.62 -3.99 25.75
C SER A 346 1.42 -3.11 26.72
N LEU A 347 2.74 -3.27 26.75
CA LEU A 347 3.59 -2.43 27.61
C LEU A 347 3.59 -0.97 27.16
N ALA A 348 3.53 -0.71 25.85
CA ALA A 348 3.39 0.64 25.31
C ALA A 348 2.04 1.27 25.69
N GLU A 349 0.94 0.52 25.65
CA GLU A 349 -0.38 0.99 26.10
C GLU A 349 -0.39 1.36 27.59
N LEU A 350 0.16 0.51 28.46
CA LEU A 350 0.29 0.81 29.89
C LEU A 350 1.17 2.04 30.15
N GLN A 351 2.24 2.22 29.38
CA GLN A 351 3.09 3.41 29.47
C GLN A 351 2.34 4.67 29.01
N ALA A 352 1.52 4.57 27.96
CA ALA A 352 0.67 5.67 27.50
C ALA A 352 -0.42 6.06 28.53
N MET A 353 -0.83 5.13 29.39
CA MET A 353 -1.70 5.40 30.55
C MET A 353 -0.97 6.10 31.72
N GLY A 354 0.33 6.38 31.58
CA GLY A 354 1.13 7.13 32.55
C GLY A 354 1.90 6.27 33.55
N PHE A 355 1.91 4.95 33.38
CA PHE A 355 2.70 4.05 34.23
C PHE A 355 4.15 3.98 33.76
N SER A 356 5.10 3.97 34.70
CA SER A 356 6.53 3.79 34.35
C SER A 356 6.74 2.42 33.69
N ALA A 357 7.71 2.35 32.77
CA ALA A 357 8.03 1.12 32.03
C ALA A 357 8.25 -0.11 32.93
N GLU A 358 8.92 0.06 34.07
CA GLU A 358 9.21 -1.01 35.03
C GLU A 358 7.93 -1.52 35.69
N ARG A 359 7.09 -0.62 36.22
CA ARG A 359 5.77 -0.97 36.80
C ARG A 359 4.82 -1.60 35.78
N ALA A 360 4.78 -1.06 34.55
CA ALA A 360 3.96 -1.63 33.47
C ALA A 360 4.37 -3.08 33.18
N LYS A 361 5.68 -3.35 33.15
CA LYS A 361 6.23 -4.68 32.93
C LYS A 361 5.91 -5.64 34.07
N GLU A 362 6.19 -5.25 35.30
CA GLU A 362 5.91 -6.09 36.47
C GLU A 362 4.42 -6.42 36.60
N ALA A 363 3.53 -5.45 36.38
CA ALA A 363 2.09 -5.67 36.46
C ALA A 363 1.56 -6.55 35.31
N PHE A 364 2.08 -6.37 34.09
CA PHE A 364 1.69 -7.18 32.94
C PHE A 364 2.17 -8.64 33.09
N GLU A 365 3.39 -8.85 33.60
CA GLU A 365 3.92 -10.17 33.93
C GLU A 365 3.14 -10.84 35.07
N ALA A 366 2.85 -10.10 36.16
CA ALA A 366 2.06 -10.60 37.27
C ALA A 366 0.60 -10.93 36.89
N ALA A 367 0.06 -10.24 35.88
CA ALA A 367 -1.24 -10.50 35.28
C ALA A 367 -1.24 -11.63 34.24
N GLY A 368 -0.10 -12.30 34.02
CA GLY A 368 0.02 -13.37 33.03
C GLY A 368 -0.22 -12.90 31.60
N GLY A 369 0.11 -11.64 31.29
CA GLY A 369 -0.09 -11.04 29.97
C GLY A 369 -1.51 -10.51 29.71
N ASN A 370 -2.39 -10.47 30.71
CA ASN A 370 -3.74 -9.91 30.57
C ASN A 370 -3.78 -8.42 30.89
N MET A 371 -4.12 -7.59 29.89
CA MET A 371 -4.16 -6.13 30.03
C MET A 371 -5.11 -5.61 31.12
N VAL A 372 -6.35 -6.14 31.17
CA VAL A 372 -7.37 -5.69 32.12
C VAL A 372 -6.96 -5.99 33.56
N ALA A 373 -6.39 -7.18 33.78
CA ALA A 373 -5.84 -7.55 35.08
C ALA A 373 -4.60 -6.71 35.44
N ALA A 374 -3.73 -6.40 34.48
CA ALA A 374 -2.56 -5.55 34.69
C ALA A 374 -2.94 -4.13 35.11
N VAL A 375 -3.93 -3.51 34.45
CA VAL A 375 -4.48 -2.20 34.87
C VAL A 375 -5.09 -2.27 36.27
N GLY A 376 -5.77 -3.38 36.60
CA GLY A 376 -6.29 -3.61 37.96
C GLY A 376 -5.19 -3.64 39.03
N LEU A 377 -4.05 -4.27 38.74
CA LEU A 377 -2.89 -4.32 39.64
C LEU A 377 -2.14 -2.97 39.74
N LEU A 378 -2.24 -2.11 38.73
CA LEU A 378 -1.58 -0.80 38.70
C LEU A 378 -2.37 0.30 39.39
N CYS A 379 -3.70 0.16 39.42
CA CYS A 379 -4.65 1.12 39.99
C CYS A 379 -5.08 0.79 41.43
N GLY A 380 -4.78 -0.42 41.92
CA GLY A 380 -4.95 -0.82 43.32
C GLY A 380 -3.67 -0.63 44.11
#